data_AF-A0A925BMM5-F1
#
_entry.id   AF-A0A925BMM5-F1
#
_cell.length_a   1.000
_cell.length_b   1.000
_cell.length_c   1.000
_cell.angle_alpha   90.00
_cell.angle_beta   90.00
_cell.angle_gamma   90.00
#
_symmetry.space_group_name_H-M   'P 1'
#
loop_
_entity.id
_entity.type
_entity.pdbx_description
1 polymer ?
#
loop_
_entity_poly.entity_id
_entity_poly.type
_entity_poly.pdbx_seq_one_letter_code
_entity_poly.pdbx_strand_id
1 'polypeptide(L)'
;MKAICLLMMFVSSLTAFGSDDFAALPSYEEFDQTPGKGWRALADQKRFNEAAWSIQTYLAGHKELKVREKANLHFHAAQCLAIEGSPKSIATALAHLQDARVNPESADSHVRWNDYVAATEAFLKGDLSSLKAARARIAEGPKWNGEVANLDVVDRLVAKFGKPYADAYLDDRKESLAVLAKIAASFEVRLDETRKAKFDDKPAMRWTNTIGHATDAAMFFWMHDGRPVAVGTTFTTDGVIGHEFQSLALQPFQTRRGEKTVWQPREPGIQFESLKGAPAPAETARQRLTQIKTLARRFRAEAIKGPPAYQENDVYQLRLLAQPILRYQDPKVPELEGAVFVFAMDTDADVLLLIENRVRDGKGNWEYAFARTNPFALKAWCDDTQVWSQERVQTIDPDLPYFNITIGPFPRKEN
;
A
#
# COMPACT_ATOMS: atom_id res chain seq x y z
N MET A 1 -20.57 11.28 -44.04
CA MET A 1 -19.18 11.75 -44.30
C MET A 1 -18.54 12.59 -43.17
N LYS A 2 -19.00 12.51 -41.92
CA LYS A 2 -18.34 13.15 -40.75
C LYS A 2 -17.94 12.16 -39.63
N ALA A 3 -18.06 10.85 -39.85
CA ALA A 3 -17.74 9.82 -38.86
C ALA A 3 -16.38 9.11 -39.12
N ILE A 4 -15.64 9.49 -40.17
CA ILE A 4 -14.36 8.86 -40.54
C ILE A 4 -13.15 9.67 -40.04
N CYS A 5 -13.33 10.94 -39.63
CA CYS A 5 -12.22 11.78 -39.17
C CYS A 5 -11.80 11.58 -37.70
N LEU A 6 -12.54 10.82 -36.88
CA LEU A 6 -12.16 10.60 -35.47
C LEU A 6 -11.31 9.33 -35.27
N LEU A 7 -11.20 8.46 -36.30
CA LEU A 7 -10.42 7.23 -36.23
C LEU A 7 -8.93 7.43 -36.59
N MET A 8 -8.54 8.60 -37.09
CA MET A 8 -7.15 8.91 -37.45
C MET A 8 -6.36 9.66 -36.38
N MET A 9 -6.98 10.22 -35.33
CA MET A 9 -6.26 11.01 -34.32
C MET A 9 -5.61 10.20 -33.19
N PHE A 10 -5.82 8.87 -33.12
CA PHE A 10 -5.10 8.01 -32.19
C PHE A 10 -4.01 7.14 -32.84
N VAL A 11 -3.83 7.25 -34.16
CA VAL A 11 -2.74 6.58 -34.89
C VAL A 11 -1.55 7.52 -35.12
N SER A 12 -1.66 8.80 -34.76
CA SER A 12 -0.62 9.82 -35.05
C SER A 12 0.36 10.15 -33.92
N SER A 13 0.43 9.35 -32.85
CA SER A 13 1.57 9.37 -31.92
C SER A 13 2.52 8.18 -32.10
N LEU A 14 2.33 7.38 -33.16
CA LEU A 14 3.21 6.27 -33.55
C LEU A 14 3.68 6.39 -35.00
N THR A 15 4.07 7.58 -35.44
CA THR A 15 4.91 7.74 -36.65
C THR A 15 5.86 8.91 -36.50
N ALA A 16 6.87 8.72 -35.65
CA ALA A 16 8.12 9.46 -35.70
C ALA A 16 9.29 8.52 -35.38
N PHE A 17 9.29 7.33 -35.98
CA PHE A 17 10.50 6.52 -36.09
C PHE A 17 10.49 5.89 -37.47
N GLY A 18 11.62 6.02 -38.16
CA GLY A 18 11.84 5.39 -39.45
C GLY A 18 11.68 3.88 -39.35
N SER A 19 11.49 3.28 -40.51
CA SER A 19 11.61 1.84 -40.74
C SER A 19 12.93 1.33 -40.13
N ASP A 20 12.85 0.72 -38.94
CA ASP A 20 13.72 -0.34 -38.37
C ASP A 20 13.68 -0.37 -36.82
N ASP A 21 12.49 -0.45 -36.21
CA ASP A 21 12.39 -0.85 -34.79
C ASP A 21 11.02 -1.51 -34.51
N PHE A 22 10.94 -2.84 -34.71
CA PHE A 22 9.93 -3.62 -33.99
C PHE A 22 10.35 -3.61 -32.53
N ALA A 23 9.85 -2.66 -31.74
CA ALA A 23 9.91 -2.76 -30.29
C ALA A 23 9.32 -4.12 -29.91
N ALA A 24 10.16 -5.02 -29.40
CA ALA A 24 9.75 -6.35 -29.01
C ALA A 24 8.55 -6.23 -28.05
N LEU A 25 7.46 -6.91 -28.37
CA LEU A 25 6.31 -6.97 -27.47
C LEU A 25 6.80 -7.49 -26.10
N PRO A 26 6.27 -6.96 -24.98
CA PRO A 26 6.74 -7.33 -23.66
C PRO A 26 6.56 -8.83 -23.42
N SER A 27 7.49 -9.43 -22.66
CA SER A 27 7.37 -10.84 -22.27
C SER A 27 6.09 -11.09 -21.47
N TYR A 28 5.64 -12.35 -21.42
CA TYR A 28 4.49 -12.74 -20.59
C TYR A 28 4.69 -12.30 -19.12
N GLU A 29 5.90 -12.46 -18.59
CA GLU A 29 6.23 -12.07 -17.22
C GLU A 29 6.08 -10.56 -16.99
N GLU A 30 6.60 -9.76 -17.92
CA GLU A 30 6.51 -8.30 -17.85
C GLU A 30 5.07 -7.81 -18.02
N PHE A 31 4.30 -8.45 -18.90
CA PHE A 31 2.93 -8.05 -19.20
C PHE A 31 1.91 -8.53 -18.15
N ASP A 32 2.05 -9.76 -17.67
CA ASP A 32 1.04 -10.49 -16.91
C ASP A 32 1.46 -10.89 -15.49
N GLN A 33 2.71 -10.75 -15.07
CA GLN A 33 3.12 -11.15 -13.72
C GLN A 33 3.74 -9.99 -12.93
N THR A 34 4.25 -8.97 -13.62
CA THR A 34 4.94 -7.84 -12.98
C THR A 34 3.96 -6.76 -12.47
N PRO A 35 4.00 -6.39 -11.16
CA PRO A 35 3.20 -5.30 -10.60
C PRO A 35 3.44 -3.95 -11.30
N GLY A 36 2.38 -3.15 -11.47
CA GLY A 36 2.46 -1.83 -12.08
C GLY A 36 2.88 -1.81 -13.57
N LYS A 37 2.94 -2.98 -14.23
CA LYS A 37 3.26 -3.14 -15.66
C LYS A 37 2.10 -3.77 -16.42
N GLY A 38 2.21 -3.79 -17.75
CA GLY A 38 1.21 -4.39 -18.64
C GLY A 38 -0.22 -3.98 -18.32
N TRP A 39 -1.13 -4.96 -18.27
CA TRP A 39 -2.54 -4.71 -17.96
C TRP A 39 -2.78 -4.26 -16.52
N ARG A 40 -1.90 -4.62 -15.57
CA ARG A 40 -2.03 -4.25 -14.15
C ARG A 40 -1.95 -2.75 -13.96
N ALA A 41 -1.09 -2.06 -14.70
CA ALA A 41 -0.99 -0.60 -14.66
C ALA A 41 -2.33 0.11 -14.98
N LEU A 42 -3.15 -0.47 -15.86
CA LEU A 42 -4.49 0.01 -16.18
C LEU A 42 -5.50 -0.36 -15.09
N ALA A 43 -5.46 -1.59 -14.60
CA ALA A 43 -6.35 -2.07 -13.53
C ALA A 43 -6.13 -1.30 -12.21
N ASP A 44 -4.90 -0.94 -11.86
CA ASP A 44 -4.57 -0.12 -10.68
C ASP A 44 -5.23 1.26 -10.73
N GLN A 45 -5.45 1.79 -11.94
CA GLN A 45 -6.17 3.03 -12.21
C GLN A 45 -7.69 2.83 -12.35
N LYS A 46 -8.20 1.62 -12.08
CA LYS A 46 -9.60 1.21 -12.25
C LYS A 46 -10.11 1.27 -13.70
N ARG A 47 -9.20 1.23 -14.69
CA ARG A 47 -9.53 1.22 -16.12
C ARG A 47 -9.73 -0.22 -16.61
N PHE A 48 -10.67 -0.93 -16.01
CA PHE A 48 -10.81 -2.39 -16.18
C PHE A 48 -11.18 -2.83 -17.60
N ASN A 49 -12.03 -2.07 -18.30
CA ASN A 49 -12.35 -2.35 -19.71
C ASN A 49 -11.10 -2.25 -20.60
N GLU A 50 -10.24 -1.27 -20.35
CA GLU A 50 -9.00 -1.06 -21.12
C GLU A 50 -7.96 -2.13 -20.76
N ALA A 51 -7.87 -2.52 -19.49
CA ALA A 51 -7.04 -3.65 -19.05
C ALA A 51 -7.46 -4.95 -19.76
N ALA A 52 -8.75 -5.29 -19.75
CA ALA A 52 -9.28 -6.47 -20.45
C ALA A 52 -9.00 -6.41 -21.97
N TRP A 53 -9.17 -5.25 -22.59
CA TRP A 53 -8.86 -5.06 -24.00
C TRP A 53 -7.36 -5.22 -24.31
N SER A 54 -6.48 -4.72 -23.45
CA SER A 54 -5.03 -4.94 -23.61
C SER A 54 -4.66 -6.41 -23.51
N ILE A 55 -5.30 -7.18 -22.62
CA ILE A 55 -5.08 -8.63 -22.50
C ILE A 55 -5.54 -9.36 -23.76
N GLN A 56 -6.71 -9.03 -24.29
CA GLN A 56 -7.22 -9.61 -25.55
C GLN A 56 -6.27 -9.33 -26.72
N THR A 57 -5.75 -8.10 -26.79
CA THR A 57 -4.77 -7.70 -27.82
C THR A 57 -3.47 -8.48 -27.65
N TYR A 58 -3.00 -8.65 -26.41
CA TYR A 58 -1.81 -9.43 -26.10
C TYR A 58 -1.97 -10.90 -26.51
N LEU A 59 -3.09 -11.54 -26.12
CA LEU A 59 -3.44 -12.91 -26.52
C LEU A 59 -3.46 -13.11 -28.04
N ALA A 60 -3.98 -12.13 -28.80
CA ALA A 60 -4.02 -12.20 -30.25
C ALA A 60 -2.63 -12.07 -30.91
N GLY A 61 -1.75 -11.29 -30.29
CA GLY A 61 -0.38 -11.04 -30.78
C GLY A 61 0.64 -12.13 -30.44
N HIS A 62 0.39 -12.94 -29.40
CA HIS A 62 1.38 -13.87 -28.83
C HIS A 62 0.92 -15.33 -28.95
N LYS A 63 1.11 -15.91 -30.14
CA LYS A 63 0.66 -17.28 -30.43
C LYS A 63 1.49 -18.33 -29.68
N GLU A 64 2.72 -17.99 -29.35
CA GLU A 64 3.73 -18.81 -28.66
C GLU A 64 3.45 -19.00 -27.16
N LEU A 65 2.49 -18.28 -26.58
CA LEU A 65 2.12 -18.45 -25.18
C LEU A 65 1.77 -19.90 -24.86
N LYS A 66 2.27 -20.37 -23.72
CA LYS A 66 1.97 -21.70 -23.19
C LYS A 66 0.50 -21.78 -22.79
N VAL A 67 -0.02 -23.00 -22.73
CA VAL A 67 -1.43 -23.26 -22.34
C VAL A 67 -1.77 -22.58 -21.01
N ARG A 68 -0.89 -22.68 -20.01
CA ARG A 68 -1.12 -22.07 -18.69
C ARG A 68 -1.11 -20.53 -18.73
N GLU A 69 -0.21 -19.95 -19.52
CA GLU A 69 -0.09 -18.50 -19.70
C GLU A 69 -1.34 -17.93 -20.37
N LYS A 70 -1.84 -18.59 -21.43
CA LYS A 70 -3.12 -18.25 -22.08
C LYS A 70 -4.29 -18.34 -21.11
N ALA A 71 -4.35 -19.42 -20.33
CA ALA A 71 -5.42 -19.62 -19.35
C ALA A 71 -5.43 -18.53 -18.27
N ASN A 72 -4.27 -18.13 -17.75
CA ASN A 72 -4.14 -17.03 -16.79
C ASN A 72 -4.63 -15.70 -17.37
N LEU A 73 -4.18 -15.36 -18.59
CA LEU A 73 -4.59 -14.14 -19.28
C LEU A 73 -6.10 -14.11 -19.51
N HIS A 74 -6.69 -15.20 -19.99
CA HIS A 74 -8.14 -15.31 -20.13
C HIS A 74 -8.86 -15.11 -18.79
N PHE A 75 -8.38 -15.72 -17.71
CA PHE A 75 -8.94 -15.52 -16.39
C PHE A 75 -8.84 -14.04 -15.93
N HIS A 76 -7.69 -13.39 -16.09
CA HIS A 76 -7.52 -11.98 -15.74
C HIS A 76 -8.41 -11.03 -16.57
N ALA A 77 -8.59 -11.32 -17.87
CA ALA A 77 -9.54 -10.59 -18.70
C ALA A 77 -10.98 -10.76 -18.18
N ALA A 78 -11.37 -11.99 -17.82
CA ALA A 78 -12.67 -12.26 -17.23
C ALA A 78 -12.89 -11.50 -15.92
N GLN A 79 -11.89 -11.44 -15.04
CA GLN A 79 -11.97 -10.69 -13.79
C GLN A 79 -12.14 -9.19 -14.02
N CYS A 80 -11.36 -8.59 -14.92
CA CYS A 80 -11.48 -7.17 -15.26
C CYS A 80 -12.90 -6.84 -15.78
N LEU A 81 -13.42 -7.66 -16.68
CA LEU A 81 -14.77 -7.49 -17.23
C LEU A 81 -15.86 -7.71 -16.17
N ALA A 82 -15.70 -8.72 -15.31
CA ALA A 82 -16.63 -8.99 -14.22
C ALA A 82 -16.68 -7.86 -13.19
N ILE A 83 -15.54 -7.23 -12.90
CA ILE A 83 -15.46 -6.03 -12.05
C ILE A 83 -16.21 -4.85 -12.69
N GLU A 84 -16.13 -4.69 -14.01
CA GLU A 84 -16.88 -3.64 -14.69
C GLU A 84 -18.40 -3.87 -14.63
N GLY A 85 -18.84 -5.12 -14.79
CA GLY A 85 -20.15 -5.57 -14.34
C GLY A 85 -21.36 -5.21 -15.23
N SER A 86 -21.17 -4.56 -16.38
CA SER A 86 -22.25 -4.40 -17.36
C SER A 86 -22.71 -5.76 -17.93
N PRO A 87 -23.98 -5.91 -18.36
CA PRO A 87 -24.44 -7.18 -18.95
C PRO A 87 -23.58 -7.68 -20.11
N LYS A 88 -23.06 -6.74 -20.91
CA LYS A 88 -22.16 -7.06 -22.04
C LYS A 88 -20.80 -7.54 -21.55
N SER A 89 -20.19 -6.88 -20.57
CA SER A 89 -18.90 -7.32 -20.04
C SER A 89 -19.00 -8.65 -19.32
N ILE A 90 -20.08 -8.91 -18.58
CA ILE A 90 -20.35 -10.20 -17.93
C ILE A 90 -20.45 -11.32 -18.96
N ALA A 91 -21.15 -11.12 -20.08
CA ALA A 91 -21.23 -12.10 -21.14
C ALA A 91 -19.83 -12.42 -21.73
N THR A 92 -19.01 -11.40 -21.97
CA THR A 92 -17.63 -11.58 -22.44
C THR A 92 -16.74 -12.25 -21.38
N ALA A 93 -16.93 -11.92 -20.10
CA ALA A 93 -16.21 -12.55 -18.99
C ALA A 93 -16.48 -14.05 -18.93
N LEU A 94 -17.73 -14.46 -19.12
CA LEU A 94 -18.12 -15.88 -19.15
C LEU A 94 -17.45 -16.63 -20.32
N ALA A 95 -17.30 -16.00 -21.48
CA ALA A 95 -16.57 -16.59 -22.61
C ALA A 95 -15.08 -16.79 -22.26
N HIS A 96 -14.46 -15.77 -21.67
CA HIS A 96 -13.07 -15.89 -21.23
C HIS A 96 -12.88 -16.92 -20.10
N LEU A 97 -13.84 -17.12 -19.20
CA LEU A 97 -13.77 -18.20 -18.20
C LEU A 97 -13.80 -19.59 -18.84
N GLN A 98 -14.46 -19.76 -19.98
CA GLN A 98 -14.41 -21.02 -20.73
C GLN A 98 -13.00 -21.26 -21.29
N ASP A 99 -12.40 -20.24 -21.89
CA ASP A 99 -11.03 -20.29 -22.44
C ASP A 99 -9.95 -20.38 -21.35
N ALA A 100 -10.27 -20.00 -20.10
CA ALA A 100 -9.38 -20.08 -18.97
C ALA A 100 -9.20 -21.51 -18.43
N ARG A 101 -10.03 -22.49 -18.83
CA ARG A 101 -9.92 -23.87 -18.34
C ARG A 101 -8.71 -24.58 -18.94
N VAL A 102 -8.06 -25.43 -18.15
CA VAL A 102 -6.89 -26.21 -18.58
C VAL A 102 -7.21 -27.70 -18.49
N ASN A 103 -7.03 -28.45 -19.58
CA ASN A 103 -7.28 -29.89 -19.63
C ASN A 103 -6.13 -30.63 -20.37
N PRO A 104 -5.49 -31.66 -19.77
CA PRO A 104 -5.63 -32.05 -18.36
C PRO A 104 -5.08 -30.97 -17.43
N GLU A 105 -5.69 -30.84 -16.25
CA GLU A 105 -5.09 -30.06 -15.18
C GLU A 105 -3.87 -30.81 -14.64
N SER A 106 -2.78 -30.09 -14.35
CA SER A 106 -1.56 -30.73 -13.83
C SER A 106 -1.83 -31.33 -12.46
N ALA A 107 -1.51 -32.62 -12.28
CA ALA A 107 -1.63 -33.31 -10.99
C ALA A 107 -0.71 -32.70 -9.91
N ASP A 108 0.37 -32.02 -10.33
CA ASP A 108 1.33 -31.37 -9.44
C ASP A 108 0.92 -29.93 -9.07
N SER A 109 -0.24 -29.45 -9.53
CA SER A 109 -0.70 -28.10 -9.21
C SER A 109 -1.14 -28.00 -7.76
N HIS A 110 -0.60 -27.03 -7.03
CA HIS A 110 -1.08 -26.65 -5.70
C HIS A 110 -2.42 -25.89 -5.72
N VAL A 111 -3.01 -25.70 -6.89
CA VAL A 111 -4.26 -24.96 -7.08
C VAL A 111 -5.25 -25.85 -7.82
N ARG A 112 -6.47 -25.96 -7.28
CA ARG A 112 -7.63 -26.49 -8.00
C ARG A 112 -8.13 -25.46 -9.01
N TRP A 113 -7.38 -25.26 -10.08
CA TRP A 113 -7.55 -24.15 -11.01
C TRP A 113 -8.92 -24.17 -11.69
N ASN A 114 -9.32 -25.29 -12.29
CA ASN A 114 -10.60 -25.41 -12.97
C ASN A 114 -11.79 -25.26 -12.02
N ASP A 115 -11.65 -25.67 -10.74
CA ASP A 115 -12.68 -25.41 -9.74
C ASP A 115 -12.76 -23.94 -9.36
N TYR A 116 -11.63 -23.22 -9.32
CA TYR A 116 -11.63 -21.78 -9.11
C TYR A 116 -12.26 -21.01 -10.28
N VAL A 117 -12.00 -21.44 -11.53
CA VAL A 117 -12.68 -20.95 -12.73
C VAL A 117 -14.19 -21.22 -12.63
N ALA A 118 -14.58 -22.45 -12.26
CA ALA A 118 -15.99 -22.83 -12.12
C ALA A 118 -16.72 -22.06 -11.01
N ALA A 119 -16.05 -21.79 -9.89
CA ALA A 119 -16.59 -20.98 -8.81
C ALA A 119 -16.88 -19.54 -9.30
N THR A 120 -15.92 -18.94 -9.99
CA THR A 120 -16.09 -17.59 -10.55
C THR A 120 -17.23 -17.55 -11.57
N GLU A 121 -17.30 -18.53 -12.47
CA GLU A 121 -18.37 -18.66 -13.46
C GLU A 121 -19.75 -18.82 -12.81
N ALA A 122 -19.86 -19.68 -11.78
CA ALA A 122 -21.10 -19.89 -11.05
C ALA A 122 -21.58 -18.62 -10.33
N PHE A 123 -20.67 -17.83 -9.75
CA PHE A 123 -21.01 -16.54 -9.16
C PHE A 123 -21.60 -15.59 -10.22
N LEU A 124 -20.94 -15.44 -11.38
CA LEU A 124 -21.40 -14.55 -12.46
C LEU A 124 -22.72 -14.99 -13.09
N LYS A 125 -23.00 -16.31 -13.09
CA LYS A 125 -24.27 -16.88 -13.56
C LYS A 125 -25.40 -16.79 -12.52
N GLY A 126 -25.10 -16.40 -11.28
CA GLY A 126 -26.09 -16.45 -10.20
C GLY A 126 -26.48 -17.88 -9.81
N ASP A 127 -25.54 -18.82 -9.85
CA ASP A 127 -25.73 -20.21 -9.41
C ASP A 127 -25.01 -20.49 -8.09
N LEU A 128 -25.72 -20.30 -6.98
CA LEU A 128 -25.18 -20.52 -5.64
C LEU A 128 -24.84 -22.00 -5.38
N SER A 129 -25.59 -22.93 -5.97
CA SER A 129 -25.39 -24.36 -5.75
C SER A 129 -24.05 -24.80 -6.36
N SER A 130 -23.83 -24.45 -7.61
CA SER A 130 -22.56 -24.75 -8.30
C SER A 130 -21.38 -24.01 -7.66
N LEU A 131 -21.58 -22.78 -7.18
CA LEU A 131 -20.56 -22.03 -6.45
C LEU A 131 -20.13 -22.74 -5.16
N LYS A 132 -21.10 -23.19 -4.34
CA LYS A 132 -20.81 -23.95 -3.11
C LYS A 132 -20.15 -25.30 -3.40
N ALA A 133 -20.57 -25.98 -4.46
CA ALA A 133 -19.95 -27.25 -4.87
C ALA A 133 -18.49 -27.06 -5.31
N ALA A 134 -18.20 -26.02 -6.10
CA ALA A 134 -16.83 -25.68 -6.49
C ALA A 134 -15.97 -25.32 -5.27
N ARG A 135 -16.51 -24.50 -4.35
CA ARG A 135 -15.89 -24.17 -3.07
C ARG A 135 -15.50 -25.39 -2.24
N ALA A 136 -16.39 -26.39 -2.16
CA ALA A 136 -16.12 -27.64 -1.44
C ALA A 136 -14.94 -28.41 -2.07
N ARG A 137 -14.90 -28.54 -3.39
CA ARG A 137 -13.79 -29.20 -4.10
C ARG A 137 -12.45 -28.45 -3.96
N ILE A 138 -12.49 -27.12 -3.94
CA ILE A 138 -11.29 -26.31 -3.63
C ILE A 138 -10.81 -26.60 -2.21
N ALA A 139 -11.70 -26.64 -1.22
CA ALA A 139 -11.35 -26.90 0.18
C ALA A 139 -10.70 -28.28 0.43
N GLU A 140 -10.99 -29.27 -0.42
CA GLU A 140 -10.35 -30.59 -0.45
C GLU A 140 -9.02 -30.62 -1.25
N GLY A 141 -8.62 -29.47 -1.79
CA GLY A 141 -7.39 -29.30 -2.55
C GLY A 141 -6.12 -29.39 -1.71
N PRO A 142 -4.95 -29.50 -2.38
CA PRO A 142 -3.66 -29.51 -1.71
C PRO A 142 -3.45 -28.23 -0.92
N LYS A 143 -2.83 -28.36 0.26
CA LYS A 143 -2.40 -27.23 1.08
C LYS A 143 -1.00 -26.81 0.69
N TRP A 144 -0.77 -25.52 0.60
CA TRP A 144 0.55 -24.91 0.47
C TRP A 144 0.75 -23.95 1.64
N ASN A 145 1.84 -24.12 2.40
CA ASN A 145 2.10 -23.37 3.64
C ASN A 145 0.92 -23.39 4.65
N GLY A 146 0.18 -24.51 4.70
CA GLY A 146 -0.96 -24.68 5.61
C GLY A 146 -2.30 -24.14 5.08
N GLU A 147 -2.29 -23.43 3.96
CA GLU A 147 -3.49 -22.81 3.37
C GLU A 147 -3.92 -23.48 2.06
N VAL A 148 -5.19 -23.30 1.70
CA VAL A 148 -5.76 -23.78 0.44
C VAL A 148 -5.88 -22.60 -0.51
N ALA A 149 -5.15 -22.63 -1.62
CA ALA A 149 -5.11 -21.52 -2.58
C ALA A 149 -6.51 -21.14 -3.10
N ASN A 150 -6.80 -19.83 -3.11
CA ASN A 150 -8.06 -19.21 -3.56
C ASN A 150 -9.33 -19.60 -2.77
N LEU A 151 -9.23 -20.40 -1.69
CA LEU A 151 -10.41 -20.77 -0.90
C LEU A 151 -11.05 -19.55 -0.23
N ASP A 152 -10.22 -18.64 0.29
CA ASP A 152 -10.65 -17.38 0.91
C ASP A 152 -11.43 -16.49 -0.08
N VAL A 153 -10.99 -16.45 -1.35
CA VAL A 153 -11.66 -15.72 -2.42
C VAL A 153 -13.04 -16.30 -2.66
N VAL A 154 -13.13 -17.62 -2.80
CA VAL A 154 -14.41 -18.29 -3.08
C VAL A 154 -15.35 -18.24 -1.87
N ASP A 155 -14.82 -18.25 -0.65
CA ASP A 155 -15.60 -17.98 0.57
C ASP A 155 -16.28 -16.62 0.53
N ARG A 156 -15.58 -15.60 0.04
CA ARG A 156 -16.18 -14.26 -0.16
C ARG A 156 -17.24 -14.27 -1.25
N LEU A 157 -17.00 -14.95 -2.37
CA LEU A 157 -18.00 -15.09 -3.42
C LEU A 157 -19.29 -15.75 -2.88
N VAL A 158 -19.16 -16.77 -2.04
CA VAL A 158 -20.32 -17.40 -1.37
C VAL A 158 -21.00 -16.42 -0.41
N ALA A 159 -20.23 -15.73 0.45
CA ALA A 159 -20.76 -14.82 1.46
C ALA A 159 -21.47 -13.60 0.84
N LYS A 160 -20.98 -13.11 -0.30
CA LYS A 160 -21.48 -11.93 -1.02
C LYS A 160 -22.25 -12.28 -2.28
N PHE A 161 -22.79 -13.51 -2.33
CA PHE A 161 -23.57 -13.97 -3.46
C PHE A 161 -24.75 -13.03 -3.76
N GLY A 162 -24.95 -12.71 -5.04
CA GLY A 162 -25.97 -11.77 -5.51
C GLY A 162 -25.54 -10.29 -5.47
N LYS A 163 -24.33 -9.97 -4.98
CA LYS A 163 -23.71 -8.65 -5.15
C LYS A 163 -22.93 -8.56 -6.47
N PRO A 164 -22.64 -7.35 -6.97
CA PRO A 164 -21.70 -7.17 -8.08
C PRO A 164 -20.38 -7.88 -7.80
N TYR A 165 -19.75 -8.47 -8.82
CA TYR A 165 -18.48 -9.20 -8.65
C TYR A 165 -17.38 -8.30 -8.07
N ALA A 166 -17.35 -7.01 -8.42
CA ALA A 166 -16.46 -6.03 -7.80
C ALA A 166 -16.60 -5.98 -6.28
N ASP A 167 -17.83 -6.03 -5.75
CA ASP A 167 -18.09 -6.00 -4.31
C ASP A 167 -17.76 -7.34 -3.64
N ALA A 168 -17.79 -8.46 -4.35
CA ALA A 168 -17.41 -9.76 -3.78
C ALA A 168 -15.89 -10.00 -3.85
N TYR A 169 -15.25 -9.48 -4.89
CA TYR A 169 -13.85 -9.75 -5.23
C TYR A 169 -12.88 -8.68 -4.71
N LEU A 170 -13.26 -7.39 -4.76
CA LEU A 170 -12.39 -6.26 -4.37
C LEU A 170 -12.56 -5.79 -2.93
N ASP A 171 -13.60 -6.24 -2.20
CA ASP A 171 -13.95 -5.68 -0.88
C ASP A 171 -12.89 -5.88 0.20
N ASP A 172 -11.96 -6.81 -0.01
CA ASP A 172 -10.88 -7.10 0.94
C ASP A 172 -10.06 -5.83 1.26
N ARG A 173 -9.96 -4.88 0.31
CA ARG A 173 -9.27 -3.60 0.58
C ARG A 173 -10.11 -2.60 1.37
N LYS A 174 -11.43 -2.51 1.23
CA LYS A 174 -12.21 -1.53 2.01
C LYS A 174 -12.52 -2.04 3.42
N GLU A 175 -12.92 -3.29 3.54
CA GLU A 175 -13.20 -3.92 4.83
C GLU A 175 -11.92 -4.05 5.68
N SER A 176 -10.77 -4.37 5.07
CA SER A 176 -9.50 -4.38 5.80
C SER A 176 -9.11 -2.99 6.30
N LEU A 177 -9.24 -1.92 5.50
CA LEU A 177 -8.92 -0.56 5.97
C LEU A 177 -9.81 -0.13 7.14
N ALA A 178 -11.10 -0.45 7.11
CA ALA A 178 -11.99 -0.14 8.22
C ALA A 178 -11.57 -0.85 9.51
N VAL A 179 -11.10 -2.10 9.41
CA VAL A 179 -10.53 -2.85 10.55
C VAL A 179 -9.23 -2.20 11.05
N LEU A 180 -8.29 -1.89 10.14
CA LEU A 180 -7.02 -1.25 10.48
C LEU A 180 -7.24 0.11 11.17
N ALA A 181 -8.19 0.90 10.66
CA ALA A 181 -8.60 2.18 11.23
C ALA A 181 -9.32 2.02 12.58
N LYS A 182 -10.21 1.04 12.75
CA LYS A 182 -10.87 0.74 14.04
C LYS A 182 -9.84 0.40 15.12
N ILE A 183 -8.81 -0.38 14.77
CA ILE A 183 -7.73 -0.72 15.70
C ILE A 183 -6.91 0.51 16.06
N ALA A 184 -6.48 1.30 15.06
CA ALA A 184 -5.75 2.54 15.31
C ALA A 184 -6.57 3.50 16.20
N ALA A 185 -7.85 3.73 15.87
CA ALA A 185 -8.74 4.59 16.64
C ALA A 185 -8.98 4.12 18.10
N SER A 186 -8.68 2.85 18.42
CA SER A 186 -8.79 2.33 19.78
C SER A 186 -7.71 2.85 20.73
N PHE A 187 -6.67 3.50 20.19
CA PHE A 187 -5.58 4.10 20.97
C PHE A 187 -5.83 5.59 21.24
N GLU A 188 -5.86 5.92 22.52
CA GLU A 188 -5.99 7.28 23.02
C GLU A 188 -4.63 7.83 23.41
N VAL A 189 -4.12 8.81 22.67
CA VAL A 189 -2.87 9.53 22.97
C VAL A 189 -3.17 10.76 23.83
N ARG A 190 -2.58 10.83 25.02
CA ARG A 190 -2.72 11.92 26.01
C ARG A 190 -1.37 12.53 26.31
N LEU A 191 -1.23 13.84 26.06
CA LEU A 191 -0.04 14.60 26.42
C LEU A 191 0.01 14.86 27.94
N ASP A 192 -1.15 15.01 28.58
CA ASP A 192 -1.32 15.01 30.03
C ASP A 192 -2.78 14.69 30.41
N GLU A 193 -3.17 14.97 31.66
CA GLU A 193 -4.52 14.73 32.18
C GLU A 193 -5.61 15.46 31.38
N THR A 194 -5.30 16.65 30.85
CA THR A 194 -6.24 17.56 30.20
C THR A 194 -6.10 17.59 28.68
N ARG A 195 -4.89 17.38 28.15
CA ARG A 195 -4.58 17.48 26.72
C ARG A 195 -4.57 16.10 26.07
N LYS A 196 -5.59 15.85 25.24
CA LYS A 196 -5.71 14.66 24.38
C LYS A 196 -5.42 15.03 22.92
N ALA A 197 -4.70 14.15 22.22
CA ALA A 197 -4.50 14.27 20.79
C ALA A 197 -5.71 13.68 20.03
N LYS A 198 -6.06 14.33 18.92
CA LYS A 198 -7.10 13.90 18.00
C LYS A 198 -6.54 12.91 16.99
N PHE A 199 -7.13 11.72 16.93
CA PHE A 199 -6.86 10.76 15.86
C PHE A 199 -7.36 11.31 14.51
N ASP A 200 -6.51 11.26 13.48
CA ASP A 200 -6.90 11.51 12.09
C ASP A 200 -7.33 10.18 11.46
N ASP A 201 -8.62 10.07 11.14
CA ASP A 201 -9.24 8.86 10.62
C ASP A 201 -8.92 8.60 9.14
N LYS A 202 -8.28 9.57 8.46
CA LYS A 202 -7.79 9.40 7.10
C LYS A 202 -6.40 8.76 7.14
N PRO A 203 -6.20 7.60 6.51
CA PRO A 203 -4.87 7.02 6.41
C PRO A 203 -3.97 7.95 5.60
N ALA A 204 -2.83 8.33 6.16
CA ALA A 204 -1.83 9.14 5.47
C ALA A 204 -1.14 8.36 4.35
N MET A 205 -0.99 7.05 4.56
CA MET A 205 -0.49 6.10 3.59
C MET A 205 -1.14 4.74 3.78
N ARG A 206 -1.15 3.96 2.69
CA ARG A 206 -1.53 2.56 2.70
C ARG A 206 -0.70 1.78 1.70
N TRP A 207 -0.23 0.59 2.07
CA TRP A 207 0.66 -0.21 1.25
C TRP A 207 0.55 -1.70 1.54
N THR A 208 1.29 -2.47 0.76
CA THR A 208 1.55 -3.91 0.94
C THR A 208 3.04 -4.13 0.80
N ASN A 209 3.65 -4.99 1.61
CA ASN A 209 5.06 -5.35 1.49
C ASN A 209 5.18 -6.86 1.29
N THR A 210 5.34 -7.30 0.04
CA THR A 210 5.44 -8.72 -0.29
C THR A 210 6.67 -9.38 0.32
N ILE A 211 7.81 -8.69 0.36
CA ILE A 211 9.05 -9.25 0.95
C ILE A 211 8.92 -9.37 2.46
N GLY A 212 8.35 -8.35 3.11
CA GLY A 212 8.07 -8.33 4.54
C GLY A 212 6.77 -9.05 4.95
N HIS A 213 6.12 -9.78 4.03
CA HIS A 213 4.86 -10.50 4.24
C HIS A 213 3.66 -9.65 4.72
N ALA A 214 3.74 -8.32 4.61
CA ALA A 214 2.64 -7.44 4.98
C ALA A 214 1.58 -7.40 3.86
N THR A 215 0.45 -8.06 4.08
CA THR A 215 -0.64 -8.17 3.11
C THR A 215 -1.53 -6.93 3.06
N ASP A 216 -1.51 -6.10 4.11
CA ASP A 216 -2.13 -4.77 4.14
C ASP A 216 -1.56 -3.95 5.29
N ALA A 217 -1.30 -2.66 5.08
CA ALA A 217 -0.82 -1.75 6.11
C ALA A 217 -1.36 -0.34 5.88
N ALA A 218 -1.72 0.35 6.96
CA ALA A 218 -2.20 1.73 6.92
C ALA A 218 -1.61 2.56 8.06
N MET A 219 -1.12 3.76 7.71
CA MET A 219 -0.49 4.71 8.63
C MET A 219 -1.44 5.84 9.00
N PHE A 220 -1.48 6.19 10.28
CA PHE A 220 -2.36 7.21 10.84
C PHE A 220 -1.59 8.15 11.78
N PHE A 221 -2.12 9.36 11.98
CA PHE A 221 -1.55 10.37 12.87
C PHE A 221 -2.47 10.71 14.04
N TRP A 222 -1.86 11.06 15.16
CA TRP A 222 -2.52 11.73 16.27
C TRP A 222 -2.03 13.17 16.34
N MET A 223 -2.98 14.10 16.26
CA MET A 223 -2.76 15.53 16.10
C MET A 223 -3.13 16.29 17.38
N HIS A 224 -2.31 17.22 17.82
CA HIS A 224 -2.64 18.15 18.90
C HIS A 224 -2.25 19.57 18.48
N ASP A 225 -3.17 20.54 18.63
CA ASP A 225 -2.99 21.94 18.20
C ASP A 225 -2.42 22.05 16.77
N GLY A 226 -2.95 21.24 15.85
CA GLY A 226 -2.55 21.26 14.44
C GLY A 226 -1.19 20.65 14.15
N ARG A 227 -0.54 19.98 15.10
CA ARG A 227 0.76 19.31 14.95
C ARG A 227 0.67 17.80 15.22
N PRO A 228 1.40 16.95 14.48
CA PRO A 228 1.46 15.52 14.78
C PRO A 228 2.28 15.29 16.05
N VAL A 229 1.76 14.50 16.98
CA VAL A 229 2.45 14.10 18.23
C VAL A 229 2.75 12.61 18.28
N ALA A 230 2.02 11.81 17.51
CA ALA A 230 2.33 10.41 17.29
C ALA A 230 1.93 10.01 15.87
N VAL A 231 2.61 8.99 15.37
CA VAL A 231 2.26 8.26 14.15
C VAL A 231 2.20 6.78 14.49
N GLY A 232 1.33 6.06 13.83
CA GLY A 232 1.26 4.61 14.00
C GLY A 232 0.78 3.91 12.74
N THR A 233 1.28 2.70 12.53
CA THR A 233 0.90 1.84 11.42
C THR A 233 0.16 0.63 11.99
N THR A 234 -1.07 0.39 11.52
CA THR A 234 -1.71 -0.92 11.71
C THR A 234 -1.45 -1.74 10.46
N PHE A 235 -0.97 -2.97 10.62
CA PHE A 235 -0.59 -3.83 9.51
C PHE A 235 -1.05 -5.27 9.73
N THR A 236 -1.19 -6.03 8.64
CA THR A 236 -1.46 -7.47 8.65
C THR A 236 -0.26 -8.18 8.04
N THR A 237 0.37 -9.07 8.80
CA THR A 237 1.50 -9.90 8.36
C THR A 237 1.24 -11.34 8.77
N ASP A 238 1.37 -12.28 7.83
CA ASP A 238 1.11 -13.72 8.07
C ASP A 238 -0.24 -13.99 8.77
N GLY A 239 -1.28 -13.23 8.39
CA GLY A 239 -2.62 -13.35 8.96
C GLY A 239 -2.81 -12.74 10.35
N VAL A 240 -1.76 -12.17 10.95
CA VAL A 240 -1.78 -11.50 12.26
C VAL A 240 -1.80 -9.99 12.07
N ILE A 241 -2.67 -9.30 12.81
CA ILE A 241 -2.69 -7.84 12.82
C ILE A 241 -1.74 -7.34 13.90
N GLY A 242 -0.84 -6.42 13.55
CA GLY A 242 0.04 -5.70 14.45
C GLY A 242 -0.25 -4.20 14.45
N HIS A 243 0.32 -3.51 15.44
CA HIS A 243 0.35 -2.05 15.44
C HIS A 243 1.70 -1.55 15.95
N GLU A 244 2.30 -0.62 15.23
CA GLU A 244 3.53 0.06 15.63
C GLU A 244 3.29 1.54 15.84
N PHE A 245 4.07 2.12 16.76
CA PHE A 245 4.02 3.51 17.14
C PHE A 245 5.40 4.13 17.02
N GLN A 246 5.39 5.40 16.64
CA GLN A 246 6.52 6.30 16.78
C GLN A 246 6.04 7.63 17.36
N SER A 247 6.70 8.08 18.43
CA SER A 247 6.49 9.39 19.02
C SER A 247 7.04 10.47 18.08
N LEU A 248 6.23 11.48 17.81
CA LEU A 248 6.63 12.71 17.12
C LEU A 248 6.57 13.92 18.06
N ALA A 249 6.25 13.68 19.33
CA ALA A 249 6.13 14.71 20.34
C ALA A 249 7.50 15.19 20.81
N LEU A 250 7.58 16.47 21.17
CA LEU A 250 8.76 17.09 21.76
C LEU A 250 8.81 16.94 23.29
N GLN A 251 7.88 16.18 23.86
CA GLN A 251 7.73 15.95 25.29
C GLN A 251 7.14 14.55 25.52
N PRO A 252 7.31 13.98 26.73
CA PRO A 252 6.69 12.71 27.11
C PRO A 252 5.17 12.74 26.99
N PHE A 253 4.57 11.58 26.75
CA PHE A 253 3.11 11.40 26.75
C PHE A 253 2.72 9.97 27.10
N GLN A 254 1.42 9.71 27.19
CA GLN A 254 0.88 8.38 27.45
C GLN A 254 -0.16 7.99 26.40
N THR A 255 -0.15 6.74 25.98
CA THR A 255 -1.16 6.10 25.13
C THR A 255 -1.90 5.04 25.91
N ARG A 256 -3.23 5.11 25.87
CA ARG A 256 -4.14 4.16 26.51
C ARG A 256 -4.95 3.39 25.47
N ARG A 257 -5.33 2.18 25.83
CA ARG A 257 -6.36 1.40 25.12
C ARG A 257 -7.33 0.88 26.16
N GLY A 258 -8.55 1.41 26.16
CA GLY A 258 -9.45 1.28 27.30
C GLY A 258 -8.81 1.89 28.55
N GLU A 259 -8.82 1.16 29.66
CA GLU A 259 -8.25 1.61 30.94
C GLU A 259 -6.74 1.37 31.06
N LYS A 260 -6.15 0.59 30.16
CA LYS A 260 -4.74 0.19 30.24
C LYS A 260 -3.83 1.16 29.48
N THR A 261 -2.77 1.59 30.13
CA THR A 261 -1.62 2.22 29.45
C THR A 261 -0.85 1.17 28.67
N VAL A 262 -0.66 1.41 27.38
CA VAL A 262 0.01 0.46 26.47
C VAL A 262 1.34 0.97 25.94
N TRP A 263 1.55 2.29 25.93
CA TRP A 263 2.78 2.94 25.45
C TRP A 263 2.92 4.30 26.15
N GLN A 264 4.10 4.65 26.64
CA GLN A 264 4.36 5.84 27.45
C GLN A 264 5.80 6.36 27.23
N PRO A 265 6.11 6.94 26.06
CA PRO A 265 7.45 7.44 25.78
C PRO A 265 7.88 8.46 26.84
N ARG A 266 9.02 8.21 27.49
CA ARG A 266 9.56 9.02 28.61
C ARG A 266 10.44 10.17 28.16
N GLU A 267 10.73 10.25 26.87
CA GLU A 267 11.60 11.22 26.24
C GLU A 267 10.99 11.73 24.92
N PRO A 268 11.43 12.90 24.42
CA PRO A 268 11.00 13.41 23.12
C PRO A 268 11.20 12.36 22.02
N GLY A 269 10.19 12.19 21.17
CA GLY A 269 10.25 11.18 20.12
C GLY A 269 11.08 11.58 18.91
N ILE A 270 11.23 12.88 18.71
CA ILE A 270 12.05 13.48 17.66
C ILE A 270 12.74 14.72 18.20
N GLN A 271 13.86 15.08 17.56
CA GLN A 271 14.60 16.31 17.83
C GLN A 271 14.79 17.06 16.52
N PHE A 272 14.46 18.36 16.53
CA PHE A 272 14.64 19.23 15.38
C PHE A 272 16.04 19.85 15.37
N GLU A 273 16.65 19.84 14.18
CA GLU A 273 17.94 20.45 13.90
C GLU A 273 17.83 21.48 12.78
N SER A 274 18.67 22.52 12.82
CA SER A 274 18.71 23.54 11.78
C SER A 274 19.21 22.98 10.44
N LEU A 275 18.46 23.23 9.37
CA LEU A 275 18.84 22.80 8.03
C LEU A 275 19.88 23.76 7.44
N LYS A 276 21.16 23.37 7.52
CA LYS A 276 22.29 24.18 7.06
C LYS A 276 22.15 24.55 5.57
N GLY A 277 22.40 25.82 5.26
CA GLY A 277 22.28 26.34 3.89
C GLY A 277 20.86 26.40 3.34
N ALA A 278 19.82 26.21 4.16
CA ALA A 278 18.46 26.49 3.74
C ALA A 278 18.27 27.99 3.48
N PRO A 279 17.48 28.38 2.45
CA PRO A 279 17.07 29.77 2.31
C PRO A 279 16.14 30.17 3.46
N ALA A 280 15.96 31.47 3.69
CA ALA A 280 14.91 31.93 4.59
C ALA A 280 13.53 31.40 4.11
N PRO A 281 12.63 31.02 5.04
CA PRO A 281 11.25 30.68 4.70
C PRO A 281 10.60 31.80 3.88
N ALA A 282 10.01 31.44 2.76
CA ALA A 282 9.34 32.39 1.88
C ALA A 282 8.10 33.01 2.52
N GLU A 283 7.70 34.18 2.04
CA GLU A 283 6.58 34.94 2.59
C GLU A 283 5.22 34.25 2.37
N THR A 284 5.05 33.58 1.22
CA THR A 284 3.78 32.93 0.87
C THR A 284 3.78 31.43 1.14
N ALA A 285 2.65 30.89 1.59
CA ALA A 285 2.49 29.45 1.84
C ALA A 285 2.77 28.58 0.61
N ARG A 286 2.44 29.08 -0.60
CA ARG A 286 2.72 28.37 -1.85
C ARG A 286 4.22 28.26 -2.11
N GLN A 287 4.98 29.33 -1.92
CA GLN A 287 6.43 29.32 -2.10
C GLN A 287 7.11 28.47 -1.02
N ARG A 288 6.65 28.55 0.23
CA ARG A 288 7.17 27.69 1.30
C ARG A 288 6.92 26.21 1.03
N LEU A 289 5.76 25.83 0.50
CA LEU A 289 5.53 24.45 0.04
C LEU A 289 6.53 24.02 -1.04
N THR A 290 6.84 24.89 -1.99
CA THR A 290 7.88 24.61 -2.99
C THR A 290 9.25 24.47 -2.33
N GLN A 291 9.61 25.36 -1.39
CA GLN A 291 10.87 25.28 -0.65
C GLN A 291 10.98 23.97 0.12
N ILE A 292 9.95 23.59 0.88
CA ILE A 292 9.96 22.38 1.72
C ILE A 292 10.17 21.11 0.88
N LYS A 293 9.57 21.04 -0.32
CA LYS A 293 9.78 19.93 -1.26
C LYS A 293 11.19 19.91 -1.84
N THR A 294 11.76 21.08 -2.14
CA THR A 294 13.15 21.20 -2.59
C THR A 294 14.12 20.80 -1.48
N LEU A 295 13.87 21.22 -0.24
CA LEU A 295 14.69 20.87 0.92
C LEU A 295 14.64 19.37 1.22
N ALA A 296 13.48 18.73 1.13
CA ALA A 296 13.34 17.29 1.31
C ALA A 296 14.23 16.47 0.34
N ARG A 297 14.45 16.96 -0.88
CA ARG A 297 15.30 16.29 -1.89
C ARG A 297 16.79 16.32 -1.59
N ARG A 298 17.23 17.14 -0.62
CA ARG A 298 18.61 17.11 -0.13
C ARG A 298 18.90 15.89 0.73
N PHE A 299 17.85 15.21 1.19
CA PHE A 299 17.99 14.06 2.05
C PHE A 299 17.92 12.76 1.27
N ARG A 300 18.68 11.79 1.73
CA ARG A 300 18.59 10.37 1.35
C ARG A 300 18.59 9.52 2.61
N ALA A 301 18.00 8.33 2.52
CA ALA A 301 17.95 7.41 3.63
C ALA A 301 18.20 5.97 3.16
N GLU A 302 18.70 5.15 4.07
CA GLU A 302 18.96 3.74 3.87
C GLU A 302 18.36 2.94 5.03
N ALA A 303 17.91 1.72 4.71
CA ALA A 303 17.55 0.71 5.70
C ALA A 303 18.52 -0.47 5.59
N ILE A 304 19.03 -0.93 6.73
CA ILE A 304 19.86 -2.13 6.83
C ILE A 304 18.97 -3.21 7.44
N LYS A 305 18.51 -4.12 6.58
CA LYS A 305 17.55 -5.17 6.91
C LYS A 305 18.26 -6.50 7.18
N GLY A 306 17.52 -7.43 7.76
CA GLY A 306 18.04 -8.72 8.23
C GLY A 306 16.92 -9.74 8.39
N PRO A 307 17.26 -10.99 8.74
CA PRO A 307 16.32 -12.09 8.91
C PRO A 307 15.12 -11.76 9.82
N PRO A 308 13.98 -12.47 9.66
CA PRO A 308 13.79 -13.64 8.78
C PRO A 308 13.43 -13.31 7.32
N ALA A 309 12.92 -12.11 7.03
CA ALA A 309 12.39 -11.76 5.71
C ALA A 309 13.47 -11.29 4.70
N TYR A 310 14.64 -10.88 5.20
CA TYR A 310 15.73 -10.32 4.39
C TYR A 310 17.03 -11.06 4.68
N GLN A 311 18.01 -10.92 3.78
CA GLN A 311 19.36 -11.40 4.05
C GLN A 311 20.02 -10.57 5.16
N GLU A 312 20.95 -11.18 5.88
CA GLU A 312 21.69 -10.52 6.96
C GLU A 312 22.45 -9.29 6.43
N ASN A 313 22.24 -8.13 7.07
CA ASN A 313 22.84 -6.83 6.72
C ASN A 313 22.56 -6.34 5.29
N ASP A 314 21.40 -6.69 4.73
CA ASP A 314 21.00 -6.26 3.39
C ASP A 314 20.68 -4.76 3.37
N VAL A 315 21.34 -4.00 2.48
CA VAL A 315 21.27 -2.53 2.47
C VAL A 315 20.36 -2.04 1.36
N TYR A 316 19.30 -1.34 1.74
CA TYR A 316 18.31 -0.77 0.83
C TYR A 316 18.39 0.74 0.79
N GLN A 317 18.63 1.30 -0.40
CA GLN A 317 18.43 2.73 -0.66
C GLN A 317 16.94 3.04 -0.71
N LEU A 318 16.48 3.95 0.15
CA LEU A 318 15.06 4.27 0.26
C LEU A 318 14.69 5.40 -0.70
N ARG A 319 13.55 5.25 -1.36
CA ARG A 319 13.01 6.23 -2.30
C ARG A 319 12.22 7.29 -1.55
N LEU A 320 12.57 8.56 -1.73
CA LEU A 320 11.76 9.69 -1.26
C LEU A 320 10.42 9.75 -2.01
N LEU A 321 9.31 9.79 -1.26
CA LEU A 321 8.01 10.19 -1.78
C LEU A 321 7.98 11.71 -1.90
N ALA A 322 7.99 12.22 -3.14
CA ALA A 322 8.12 13.66 -3.41
C ALA A 322 6.92 14.52 -2.94
N GLN A 323 5.77 13.89 -2.65
CA GLN A 323 4.63 14.56 -2.02
C GLN A 323 4.63 14.26 -0.52
N PRO A 324 4.46 15.27 0.34
CA PRO A 324 4.31 15.03 1.76
C PRO A 324 3.01 14.27 2.03
N ILE A 325 3.08 13.33 2.96
CA ILE A 325 1.93 12.52 3.40
C ILE A 325 1.07 13.25 4.42
N LEU A 326 1.65 14.26 5.07
CA LEU A 326 0.96 15.16 5.99
C LEU A 326 1.54 16.57 5.82
N ARG A 327 0.66 17.56 5.72
CA ARG A 327 0.99 18.96 5.92
C ARG A 327 0.24 19.44 7.16
N TYR A 328 0.93 20.17 8.00
CA TYR A 328 0.39 20.57 9.30
C TYR A 328 0.85 21.97 9.64
N GLN A 329 0.07 22.66 10.46
CA GLN A 329 0.27 24.05 10.79
C GLN A 329 -0.38 24.30 12.15
N ASP A 330 0.33 25.02 13.02
CA ASP A 330 -0.28 25.49 14.26
C ASP A 330 -1.29 26.60 13.93
N PRO A 331 -2.59 26.44 14.27
CA PRO A 331 -3.59 27.45 13.96
C PRO A 331 -3.39 28.76 14.73
N LYS A 332 -2.67 28.74 15.85
CA LYS A 332 -2.34 29.92 16.66
C LYS A 332 -1.06 30.61 16.18
N VAL A 333 -0.17 29.87 15.52
CA VAL A 333 1.08 30.39 14.95
C VAL A 333 1.22 29.87 13.52
N PRO A 334 0.48 30.41 12.54
CA PRO A 334 0.45 29.89 11.17
C PRO A 334 1.82 29.87 10.48
N GLU A 335 2.77 30.67 10.94
CA GLU A 335 4.15 30.66 10.45
C GLU A 335 4.86 29.35 10.82
N LEU A 336 4.44 28.68 11.90
CA LEU A 336 4.85 27.32 12.26
C LEU A 336 4.07 26.30 11.41
N GLU A 337 4.55 26.11 10.18
CA GLU A 337 4.08 25.05 9.30
C GLU A 337 5.14 23.97 9.11
N GLY A 338 4.68 22.76 8.85
CA GLY A 338 5.53 21.63 8.57
C GLY A 338 4.91 20.65 7.61
N ALA A 339 5.76 19.73 7.17
CA ALA A 339 5.37 18.62 6.33
C ALA A 339 6.12 17.35 6.75
N VAL A 340 5.43 16.21 6.61
CA VAL A 340 6.02 14.87 6.79
C VAL A 340 6.20 14.25 5.41
N PHE A 341 7.42 13.86 5.11
CA PHE A 341 7.81 13.09 3.93
C PHE A 341 8.19 11.67 4.35
N VAL A 342 8.20 10.76 3.37
CA VAL A 342 8.51 9.35 3.59
C VAL A 342 9.64 8.93 2.67
N PHE A 343 10.59 8.21 3.24
CA PHE A 343 11.52 7.37 2.50
C PHE A 343 11.03 5.93 2.58
N ALA A 344 10.73 5.37 1.41
CA ALA A 344 10.08 4.07 1.30
C ALA A 344 10.96 3.05 0.56
N MET A 345 10.93 1.80 1.01
CA MET A 345 11.39 0.67 0.25
C MET A 345 10.19 0.12 -0.55
N ASP A 346 10.22 0.27 -1.87
CA ASP A 346 9.06 0.06 -2.74
C ASP A 346 7.86 0.93 -2.31
N THR A 347 6.89 0.36 -1.59
CA THR A 347 5.74 1.07 -1.02
C THR A 347 5.74 1.11 0.52
N ASP A 348 6.64 0.39 1.17
CA ASP A 348 6.76 0.31 2.63
C ASP A 348 7.47 1.53 3.21
N ALA A 349 6.88 2.16 4.21
CA ALA A 349 7.44 3.36 4.83
C ALA A 349 8.50 2.96 5.86
N ASP A 350 9.76 3.37 5.64
CA ASP A 350 10.87 3.03 6.54
C ASP A 350 11.31 4.21 7.43
N VAL A 351 11.40 5.40 6.84
CA VAL A 351 11.83 6.61 7.54
C VAL A 351 10.88 7.77 7.23
N LEU A 352 10.48 8.49 8.27
CA LEU A 352 9.78 9.76 8.16
C LEU A 352 10.79 10.91 8.28
N LEU A 353 10.67 11.89 7.38
CA LEU A 353 11.37 13.17 7.44
C LEU A 353 10.36 14.26 7.71
N LEU A 354 10.49 14.94 8.85
CA LEU A 354 9.74 16.13 9.18
C LEU A 354 10.58 17.35 8.82
N ILE A 355 10.01 18.31 8.11
CA ILE A 355 10.61 19.63 7.91
C ILE A 355 9.61 20.67 8.39
N GLU A 356 10.09 21.60 9.22
CA GLU A 356 9.27 22.67 9.80
C GLU A 356 9.91 24.03 9.57
N ASN A 357 9.08 25.03 9.28
CA ASN A 357 9.45 26.42 9.51
C ASN A 357 9.26 26.69 11.00
N ARG A 358 10.36 26.86 11.74
CA ARG A 358 10.33 27.16 13.17
C ARG A 358 10.74 28.60 13.39
N VAL A 359 9.82 29.37 13.99
CA VAL A 359 10.05 30.77 14.34
C VAL A 359 10.71 30.84 15.71
N ARG A 360 11.94 31.33 15.76
CA ARG A 360 12.68 31.65 16.99
C ARG A 360 13.06 33.12 16.96
N ASP A 361 12.80 33.84 18.04
CA ASP A 361 13.08 35.28 18.17
C ASP A 361 12.55 36.13 16.98
N GLY A 362 11.36 35.79 16.50
CA GLY A 362 10.70 36.47 15.37
C GLY A 362 11.27 36.14 13.98
N LYS A 363 12.24 35.22 13.88
CA LYS A 363 12.80 34.77 12.59
C LYS A 363 12.46 33.30 12.34
N GLY A 364 11.84 33.03 11.20
CA GLY A 364 11.59 31.68 10.72
C GLY A 364 12.87 31.05 10.18
N ASN A 365 13.14 29.79 10.56
CA ASN A 365 14.21 28.98 10.01
C ASN A 365 13.68 27.58 9.68
N TRP A 366 14.18 26.99 8.60
CA TRP A 366 13.88 25.59 8.29
C TRP A 366 14.66 24.67 9.22
N GLU A 367 13.94 23.84 9.96
CA GLU A 367 14.48 22.77 10.78
C GLU A 367 13.95 21.42 10.28
N TYR A 368 14.69 20.35 10.53
CA TYR A 368 14.29 18.98 10.17
C TYR A 368 14.42 18.02 11.35
N ALA A 369 13.67 16.93 11.30
CA ALA A 369 13.77 15.81 12.22
C ALA A 369 13.47 14.50 11.51
N PHE A 370 13.95 13.39 12.06
CA PHE A 370 13.70 12.04 11.55
C PHE A 370 12.98 11.19 12.56
N ALA A 371 12.14 10.29 12.06
CA ALA A 371 11.47 9.28 12.86
C ALA A 371 11.47 7.94 12.12
N ARG A 372 11.55 6.83 12.86
CA ARG A 372 11.48 5.48 12.28
C ARG A 372 10.04 4.98 12.22
N THR A 373 9.76 4.07 11.28
CA THR A 373 8.47 3.36 11.19
C THR A 373 8.67 1.86 11.05
N ASN A 374 9.80 1.35 11.52
CA ASN A 374 10.06 -0.09 11.60
C ASN A 374 11.25 -0.36 12.56
N PRO A 375 11.53 -1.62 12.91
CA PRO A 375 12.57 -1.94 13.88
C PRO A 375 13.97 -2.12 13.27
N PHE A 376 14.17 -2.02 11.95
CA PHE A 376 15.46 -2.22 11.29
C PHE A 376 16.44 -1.07 11.54
N ALA A 377 17.74 -1.28 11.34
CA ALA A 377 18.69 -0.18 11.43
C ALA A 377 18.48 0.78 10.26
N LEU A 378 18.52 2.09 10.55
CA LEU A 378 18.17 3.15 9.59
C LEU A 378 19.22 4.24 9.63
N LYS A 379 19.53 4.82 8.48
CA LYS A 379 20.49 5.93 8.35
C LYS A 379 19.93 6.98 7.42
N ALA A 380 20.23 8.25 7.69
CA ALA A 380 19.88 9.34 6.80
C ALA A 380 21.01 10.36 6.68
N TRP A 381 21.10 10.95 5.49
CA TRP A 381 22.08 11.95 5.12
C TRP A 381 21.37 13.18 4.60
N CYS A 382 21.95 14.36 4.86
CA CYS A 382 21.64 15.60 4.16
C CYS A 382 22.85 15.94 3.30
N ASP A 383 22.64 16.04 1.99
CA ASP A 383 23.70 16.09 1.00
C ASP A 383 24.69 14.92 1.25
N ASP A 384 25.96 15.22 1.57
CA ASP A 384 27.00 14.20 1.80
C ASP A 384 27.25 13.88 3.29
N THR A 385 26.55 14.54 4.21
CA THR A 385 26.77 14.36 5.66
C THR A 385 25.71 13.46 6.28
N GLN A 386 26.12 12.43 7.03
CA GLN A 386 25.19 11.62 7.82
C GLN A 386 24.66 12.48 8.97
N VAL A 387 23.34 12.66 9.03
CA VAL A 387 22.68 13.53 10.02
C VAL A 387 21.82 12.74 11.00
N TRP A 388 21.51 11.48 10.71
CA TRP A 388 20.71 10.65 11.60
C TRP A 388 21.03 9.16 11.41
N SER A 389 20.98 8.41 12.51
CA SER A 389 21.16 6.96 12.52
C SER A 389 20.36 6.37 13.68
N GLN A 390 19.81 5.18 13.47
CA GLN A 390 19.14 4.37 14.47
C GLN A 390 19.62 2.93 14.33
N GLU A 391 19.92 2.31 15.46
CA GLU A 391 20.21 0.88 15.50
C GLU A 391 18.93 0.05 15.35
N ARG A 392 19.10 -1.23 15.01
CA ARG A 392 18.00 -2.19 15.03
C ARG A 392 17.44 -2.27 16.45
N VAL A 393 16.12 -2.22 16.59
CA VAL A 393 15.46 -2.42 17.88
C VAL A 393 15.71 -3.85 18.35
N GLN A 394 16.35 -3.97 19.51
CA GLN A 394 16.63 -5.27 20.14
C GLN A 394 15.55 -5.65 21.16
N THR A 395 14.97 -4.65 21.82
CA THR A 395 13.99 -4.83 22.89
C THR A 395 12.78 -3.93 22.63
N ILE A 396 11.59 -4.51 22.74
CA ILE A 396 10.33 -3.77 22.68
C ILE A 396 10.04 -3.26 24.10
N ASP A 397 10.10 -1.95 24.28
CA ASP A 397 9.87 -1.28 25.57
C ASP A 397 8.80 -0.18 25.39
N PRO A 398 7.67 -0.23 26.12
CA PRO A 398 6.63 0.78 26.02
C PRO A 398 7.06 2.16 26.52
N ASP A 399 8.18 2.31 27.23
CA ASP A 399 8.67 3.61 27.69
C ASP A 399 9.57 4.33 26.64
N LEU A 400 9.88 3.68 25.51
CA LEU A 400 10.70 4.25 24.43
C LEU A 400 9.87 4.97 23.36
N PRO A 401 10.49 5.92 22.62
CA PRO A 401 9.85 6.62 21.49
C PRO A 401 9.27 5.76 20.38
N TYR A 402 9.83 4.57 20.15
CA TYR A 402 9.32 3.60 19.18
C TYR A 402 8.81 2.38 19.92
N PHE A 403 7.62 1.93 19.58
CA PHE A 403 7.00 0.78 20.23
C PHE A 403 6.21 -0.04 19.23
N ASN A 404 6.51 -1.33 19.13
CA ASN A 404 5.81 -2.24 18.24
C ASN A 404 5.04 -3.28 19.06
N ILE A 405 3.72 -3.31 18.92
CA ILE A 405 2.87 -4.35 19.47
C ILE A 405 2.75 -5.44 18.41
N THR A 406 3.74 -6.34 18.36
CA THR A 406 3.74 -7.42 17.36
C THR A 406 2.80 -8.57 17.73
N ILE A 407 2.33 -8.67 18.99
CA ILE A 407 1.49 -9.80 19.42
C ILE A 407 0.45 -9.35 20.46
N GLY A 408 -0.81 -9.35 20.04
CA GLY A 408 -2.00 -9.30 20.89
C GLY A 408 -3.18 -9.88 20.10
N PRO A 409 -4.20 -10.48 20.74
CA PRO A 409 -5.31 -11.08 20.01
C PRO A 409 -6.13 -9.92 19.44
N PHE A 410 -5.91 -9.58 18.17
CA PHE A 410 -6.81 -8.72 17.42
C PHE A 410 -7.68 -9.65 16.57
N PRO A 411 -8.69 -10.33 17.16
CA PRO A 411 -9.54 -11.18 16.37
C PRO A 411 -10.22 -10.33 15.30
N ARG A 412 -10.23 -10.82 14.06
CA ARG A 412 -10.87 -10.15 12.90
C ARG A 412 -12.39 -9.97 13.10
N LYS A 413 -12.97 -10.60 14.14
CA LYS A 413 -14.36 -10.47 14.61
C LYS A 413 -14.38 -10.45 16.13
N GLU A 414 -15.08 -9.49 16.73
CA GLU A 414 -15.58 -9.63 18.11
C GLU A 414 -16.64 -10.74 18.08
N ASN A 415 -16.53 -11.74 18.97
CA ASN A 415 -17.59 -12.73 19.17
C ASN A 415 -18.84 -12.06 19.72
#